data_AF-A0A9X4B4L0-F1
#
_entry.id   AF-A0A9X4B4L0-F1
#
_cell.length_a   1.000
_cell.length_b   1.000
_cell.length_c   1.000
_cell.angle_alpha   90.00
_cell.angle_beta   90.00
_cell.angle_gamma   90.00
#
_symmetry.space_group_name_H-M   'P 1'
#
loop_
_entity.id
_entity.type
_entity.pdbx_description
1 polymer ?
#
loop_
_entity_poly.entity_id
_entity_poly.type
_entity_poly.pdbx_seq_one_letter_code
_entity_poly.pdbx_strand_id
1 'polypeptide(L)'
;MKFKKIGRMKVCTKVKGKNEQDTGFVFYSYDRGSSALEFLFRNQDYQITDLTNTTFKILLTIMQDGQEKKFTAIDSQPIIDNPESGIVTYPLPEQLLNHEGEVRGYVYLDFEDGSHSDEIAFTFTVIRSKIDSEIEEASEVYIKDFEQIKKEVFDLAEQAKEDIESLRPELEASVGQLTEQVQSLSQKVEINQSETNRLLQLIADNGLFTVNDLILGLTRGYFEFSRELNFNGKIVGSVIENPNIASQVRFIYADQFEMPTPYTNLLEVNPYPDAKTALGYEALRGNSTYGASTESNRTTIYPCLRIQWNIVEEIKRWLGDEYFEGLKAKELSQQITIVEKGLSSITPSTYAYARHGTREESSSQRAGGISSLWYDNHLEQWIEYAQNEDKKYKTMEKLIVKENSSLFLDNQGRVNILMFGKNAEDVSLFYGKATLQFTYRIYLTDIIYYKRDPTISQMQTQIQQLWNEVFKQ
;
A
#
# COMPACT_ATOMS: atom_id res chain seq x y z
N MET A 1 64.81 28.56 -18.65
CA MET A 1 65.13 29.83 -19.35
C MET A 1 66.63 30.07 -19.24
N LYS A 2 67.30 30.58 -20.28
CA LYS A 2 68.75 30.82 -20.24
C LYS A 2 69.00 32.30 -19.96
N PHE A 3 69.36 32.63 -18.71
CA PHE A 3 69.75 33.99 -18.30
C PHE A 3 70.81 34.56 -19.25
N LYS A 4 70.68 35.84 -19.59
CA LYS A 4 71.52 36.51 -20.60
C LYS A 4 72.63 37.34 -19.98
N LYS A 5 72.41 37.85 -18.76
CA LYS A 5 73.39 38.64 -18.01
C LYS A 5 73.66 37.96 -16.66
N ILE A 6 74.84 37.37 -16.50
CA ILE A 6 75.16 36.54 -15.33
C ILE A 6 76.40 37.10 -14.62
N GLY A 7 76.24 37.54 -13.37
CA GLY A 7 77.35 37.89 -12.49
C GLY A 7 77.90 36.65 -11.79
N ARG A 8 79.12 36.24 -12.13
CA ARG A 8 79.75 35.00 -11.62
C ARG A 8 80.74 35.30 -10.52
N MET A 9 80.55 34.73 -9.34
CA MET A 9 81.50 34.88 -8.23
C MET A 9 81.92 33.52 -7.66
N LYS A 10 83.19 33.42 -7.29
CA LYS A 10 83.73 32.23 -6.61
C LYS A 10 83.50 32.39 -5.11
N VAL A 11 82.92 31.36 -4.51
CA VAL A 11 82.67 31.30 -3.07
C VAL A 11 83.62 30.25 -2.49
N CYS A 12 84.65 30.69 -1.77
CA CYS A 12 85.57 29.80 -1.07
C CYS A 12 85.39 29.95 0.44
N THR A 13 85.10 28.86 1.14
CA THR A 13 84.97 28.87 2.60
C THR A 13 86.32 29.19 3.24
N LYS A 14 86.35 30.10 4.23
CA LYS A 14 87.58 30.54 4.91
C LYS A 14 87.43 30.43 6.42
N VAL A 15 88.52 30.06 7.11
CA VAL A 15 88.60 29.99 8.58
C VAL A 15 89.22 31.22 9.24
N LYS A 16 89.67 32.22 8.45
CA LYS A 16 90.23 33.48 8.95
C LYS A 16 89.80 34.67 8.09
N GLY A 17 89.38 35.76 8.75
CA GLY A 17 88.97 37.02 8.12
C GLY A 17 87.48 37.06 7.73
N LYS A 18 86.96 38.26 7.47
CA LYS A 18 85.62 38.45 6.89
C LYS A 18 85.65 38.00 5.43
N ASN A 19 84.76 37.09 5.03
CA ASN A 19 84.61 36.69 3.63
C ASN A 19 83.64 37.66 2.94
N GLU A 20 84.12 38.89 2.73
CA GLU A 20 83.38 39.98 2.08
C GLU A 20 83.97 40.23 0.68
N GLN A 21 83.11 40.34 -0.35
CA GLN A 21 83.51 40.63 -1.72
C GLN A 21 82.70 41.80 -2.32
N ASP A 22 83.39 42.89 -2.63
CA ASP A 22 82.85 43.87 -3.59
C ASP A 22 82.94 43.28 -4.99
N THR A 23 81.80 42.99 -5.59
CA THR A 23 81.77 42.29 -6.88
C THR A 23 81.97 43.23 -8.07
N GLY A 24 81.71 44.53 -7.90
CA GLY A 24 81.61 45.49 -8.99
C GLY A 24 80.52 45.17 -10.02
N PHE A 25 79.62 44.22 -9.74
CA PHE A 25 78.55 43.87 -10.68
C PHE A 25 77.53 44.99 -10.77
N VAL A 26 77.10 45.29 -11.99
CA VAL A 26 76.10 46.32 -12.28
C VAL A 26 74.95 45.72 -13.10
N PHE A 27 73.77 45.73 -12.50
CA PHE A 27 72.52 45.36 -13.15
C PHE A 27 71.68 46.61 -13.39
N TYR A 28 70.81 46.56 -14.39
CA TYR A 28 69.93 47.67 -14.72
C TYR A 28 68.46 47.31 -14.50
N SER A 29 67.63 48.31 -14.20
CA SER A 29 66.20 48.10 -13.95
C SER A 29 65.45 47.39 -15.11
N TYR A 30 65.96 47.51 -16.34
CA TYR A 30 65.42 46.86 -17.54
C TYR A 30 65.88 45.40 -17.74
N ASP A 31 66.77 44.87 -16.90
CA ASP A 31 67.28 43.49 -17.02
C ASP A 31 66.25 42.41 -16.59
N ARG A 32 64.97 42.78 -16.38
CA ARG A 32 63.86 41.93 -15.87
C ARG A 32 63.77 40.60 -16.61
N GLY A 33 63.68 39.50 -15.84
CA GLY A 33 63.62 38.13 -16.35
C GLY A 33 64.90 37.62 -17.07
N SER A 34 65.98 38.40 -17.13
CA SER A 34 67.18 38.07 -17.93
C SER A 34 68.50 38.08 -17.15
N SER A 35 68.52 38.58 -15.91
CA SER A 35 69.70 38.67 -15.04
C SER A 35 69.73 37.64 -13.90
N ALA A 36 70.92 37.13 -13.60
CA ALA A 36 71.15 36.22 -12.47
C ALA A 36 72.55 36.39 -11.86
N LEU A 37 72.71 35.92 -10.62
CA LEU A 37 74.00 35.69 -9.97
C LEU A 37 74.32 34.20 -10.00
N GLU A 38 75.58 33.85 -10.22
CA GLU A 38 76.04 32.46 -10.22
C GLU A 38 77.17 32.33 -9.20
N PHE A 39 76.96 31.45 -8.21
CA PHE A 39 77.87 31.20 -7.11
C PHE A 39 78.61 29.90 -7.37
N LEU A 40 79.93 29.97 -7.51
CA LEU A 40 80.81 28.83 -7.77
C LEU A 40 81.52 28.43 -6.48
N PHE A 41 80.97 27.44 -5.77
CA PHE A 41 81.44 26.99 -4.46
C PHE A 41 82.71 26.14 -4.56
N ARG A 42 83.70 26.46 -3.73
CA ARG A 42 84.95 25.72 -3.58
C ARG A 42 85.28 25.51 -2.11
N ASN A 43 85.80 24.34 -1.78
CA ASN A 43 86.28 24.05 -0.43
C ASN A 43 87.60 24.78 -0.14
N GLN A 44 88.14 24.61 1.07
CA GLN A 44 89.38 25.27 1.51
C GLN A 44 90.61 24.91 0.67
N ASP A 45 90.58 23.75 0.00
CA ASP A 45 91.62 23.28 -0.92
C ASP A 45 91.36 23.68 -2.39
N TYR A 46 90.40 24.59 -2.62
CA TYR A 46 89.97 25.08 -3.93
C TYR A 46 89.36 24.03 -4.87
N GLN A 47 88.95 22.87 -4.34
CA GLN A 47 88.21 21.85 -5.09
C GLN A 47 86.72 22.19 -5.14
N ILE A 48 86.00 21.65 -6.12
CA ILE A 48 84.54 21.82 -6.24
C ILE A 48 83.86 21.29 -4.99
N THR A 49 82.96 22.10 -4.40
CA THR A 49 82.09 21.66 -3.32
C THR A 49 80.87 20.97 -3.90
N ASP A 50 80.62 19.72 -3.54
CA ASP A 50 79.37 19.02 -3.85
C ASP A 50 78.25 19.58 -2.97
N LEU A 51 77.17 20.03 -3.60
CA LEU A 51 76.01 20.64 -2.93
C LEU A 51 74.82 19.68 -2.82
N THR A 52 75.02 18.37 -3.04
CA THR A 52 73.98 17.35 -2.86
C THR A 52 73.42 17.43 -1.44
N ASN A 53 72.08 17.42 -1.33
CA ASN A 53 71.34 17.57 -0.07
C ASN A 53 71.69 18.84 0.75
N THR A 54 72.19 19.89 0.09
CA THR A 54 72.47 21.19 0.69
C THR A 54 71.40 22.21 0.29
N THR A 55 70.88 22.97 1.25
CA THR A 55 69.95 24.07 0.99
C THR A 55 70.70 25.40 0.90
N PHE A 56 70.65 26.02 -0.28
CA PHE A 56 71.17 27.38 -0.47
C PHE A 56 70.18 28.43 0.06
N LYS A 57 70.67 29.36 0.88
CA LYS A 57 69.92 30.51 1.37
C LYS A 57 70.66 31.80 1.00
N ILE A 58 69.89 32.79 0.57
CA ILE A 58 70.38 34.14 0.31
C ILE A 58 69.51 35.17 1.02
N LEU A 59 70.16 36.10 1.69
CA LEU A 59 69.55 37.31 2.23
C LEU A 59 70.05 38.48 1.40
N LEU A 60 69.12 39.27 0.86
CA LEU A 60 69.44 40.53 0.20
C LEU A 60 68.95 41.69 1.06
N THR A 61 69.76 42.73 1.15
CA THR A 61 69.44 43.98 1.83
C THR A 61 69.67 45.16 0.91
N ILE A 62 68.85 46.20 1.09
CA ILE A 62 68.90 47.44 0.34
C ILE A 62 68.94 48.62 1.32
N MET A 63 69.53 49.73 0.89
CA MET A 63 69.49 50.97 1.66
C MET A 63 68.18 51.71 1.35
N GLN A 64 67.32 51.85 2.35
CA GLN A 64 66.06 52.60 2.23
C GLN A 64 65.92 53.56 3.41
N ASP A 65 65.72 54.85 3.12
CA ASP A 65 65.64 55.94 4.12
C ASP A 65 66.86 56.03 5.05
N GLY A 66 68.05 55.71 4.52
CA GLY A 66 69.30 55.71 5.28
C GLY A 66 69.48 54.51 6.23
N GLN A 67 68.59 53.53 6.21
CA GLN A 67 68.71 52.29 6.97
C GLN A 67 68.81 51.07 6.04
N GLU A 68 69.61 50.09 6.44
CA GLU A 68 69.70 48.81 5.74
C GLU A 68 68.45 47.97 6.08
N LYS A 69 67.62 47.68 5.07
CA LYS A 69 66.39 46.90 5.22
C LYS A 69 66.48 45.61 4.41
N LYS A 70 65.92 44.54 4.96
CA LYS A 70 65.78 43.26 4.26
C LYS A 70 64.86 43.43 3.06
N PHE A 71 65.32 42.95 1.90
CA PHE A 71 64.47 42.80 0.73
C PHE A 71 63.61 41.53 0.89
N THR A 72 62.28 41.68 0.89
CA THR A 72 61.34 40.62 1.27
C THR A 72 60.48 40.07 0.13
N ALA A 73 60.66 40.52 -1.13
CA ALA A 73 59.98 39.92 -2.26
C ALA A 73 60.70 38.62 -2.68
N ILE A 74 59.94 37.53 -2.85
CA ILE A 74 60.46 36.15 -2.97
C ILE A 74 59.97 35.48 -4.27
N ASP A 75 59.91 36.23 -5.38
CA ASP A 75 59.50 35.66 -6.67
C ASP A 75 60.62 34.84 -7.35
N SER A 76 61.84 34.86 -6.79
CA SER A 76 63.00 34.12 -7.32
C SER A 76 63.47 33.02 -6.37
N GLN A 77 63.57 31.80 -6.90
CA GLN A 77 64.16 30.65 -6.19
C GLN A 77 65.55 30.32 -6.77
N PRO A 78 66.52 29.93 -5.93
CA PRO A 78 67.82 29.45 -6.40
C PRO A 78 67.65 28.17 -7.22
N ILE A 79 68.45 28.02 -8.26
CA ILE A 79 68.46 26.89 -9.18
C ILE A 79 69.78 26.14 -9.00
N ILE A 80 69.70 24.84 -8.69
CA ILE A 80 70.82 23.91 -8.54
C ILE A 80 70.55 22.71 -9.44
N ASP A 81 70.89 22.81 -10.73
CA ASP A 81 70.58 21.76 -11.71
C ASP A 81 71.50 20.53 -11.56
N ASN A 82 72.78 20.75 -11.24
CA ASN A 82 73.81 19.71 -11.07
C ASN A 82 74.58 19.99 -9.76
N PRO A 83 74.11 19.50 -8.59
CA PRO A 83 74.69 19.83 -7.28
C PRO A 83 76.18 19.50 -7.15
N GLU A 84 76.65 18.44 -7.80
CA GLU A 84 78.03 17.98 -7.81
C GLU A 84 78.99 18.96 -8.52
N SER A 85 78.45 19.90 -9.32
CA SER A 85 79.23 20.94 -9.98
C SER A 85 79.60 22.11 -9.06
N GLY A 86 78.95 22.21 -7.90
CA GLY A 86 79.14 23.30 -6.94
C GLY A 86 78.69 24.66 -7.46
N ILE A 87 77.68 24.69 -8.35
CA ILE A 87 77.18 25.93 -8.96
C ILE A 87 75.73 26.15 -8.54
N VAL A 88 75.44 27.32 -7.98
CA VAL A 88 74.08 27.79 -7.72
C VAL A 88 73.79 29.03 -8.57
N THR A 89 72.70 29.00 -9.32
CA THR A 89 72.22 30.18 -10.06
C THR A 89 71.04 30.80 -9.34
N TYR A 90 71.18 32.06 -8.94
CA TYR A 90 70.11 32.84 -8.34
C TYR A 90 69.58 33.88 -9.34
N PRO A 91 68.36 33.69 -9.90
CA PRO A 91 67.69 34.71 -10.69
C PRO A 91 67.49 35.97 -9.83
N LEU A 92 67.77 37.16 -10.37
CA LEU A 92 67.50 38.39 -9.62
C LEU A 92 65.99 38.68 -9.64
N PRO A 93 65.34 38.90 -8.47
CA PRO A 93 63.93 39.31 -8.38
C PRO A 93 63.62 40.53 -9.22
N GLU A 94 62.50 40.54 -9.94
CA GLU A 94 62.13 41.68 -10.78
C GLU A 94 61.89 42.94 -9.94
N GLN A 95 61.34 42.80 -8.73
CA GLN A 95 61.11 43.94 -7.85
C GLN A 95 62.42 44.45 -7.23
N LEU A 96 63.48 43.64 -7.17
CA LEU A 96 64.80 44.10 -6.71
C LEU A 96 65.43 45.04 -7.74
N LEU A 97 65.19 44.77 -9.03
CA LEU A 97 65.64 45.65 -10.12
C LEU A 97 64.93 47.02 -10.13
N ASN A 98 63.86 47.20 -9.35
CA ASN A 98 63.24 48.51 -9.13
C ASN A 98 63.97 49.36 -8.07
N HIS A 99 64.87 48.77 -7.28
CA HIS A 99 65.72 49.52 -6.36
C HIS A 99 66.91 50.12 -7.13
N GLU A 100 67.18 51.41 -6.95
CA GLU A 100 68.38 52.06 -7.47
C GLU A 100 69.39 52.25 -6.33
N GLY A 101 70.58 51.68 -6.47
CA GLY A 101 71.63 51.75 -5.45
C GLY A 101 72.39 50.44 -5.22
N GLU A 102 73.22 50.43 -4.18
CA GLU A 102 73.96 49.24 -3.73
C GLU A 102 73.01 48.25 -3.05
N VAL A 103 73.07 46.99 -3.50
CA VAL A 103 72.44 45.84 -2.86
C VAL A 103 73.54 45.02 -2.19
N ARG A 104 73.30 44.61 -0.95
CA ARG A 104 74.18 43.68 -0.24
C ARG A 104 73.52 42.32 -0.16
N GLY A 105 74.32 41.29 -0.39
CA GLY A 105 73.90 39.90 -0.36
C GLY A 105 74.70 39.10 0.65
N TYR A 106 74.04 38.17 1.32
CA TYR A 106 74.62 37.25 2.28
C TYR A 106 74.18 35.84 1.92
N VAL A 107 75.14 34.94 1.76
CA VAL A 107 74.90 33.56 1.34
C VAL A 107 75.20 32.61 2.48
N TYR A 108 74.27 31.69 2.71
CA TYR A 108 74.34 30.64 3.73
C TYR A 108 74.03 29.29 3.11
N LEU A 109 74.60 28.22 3.67
CA LEU A 109 74.25 26.85 3.34
C LEU A 109 73.74 26.13 4.59
N ASP A 110 72.66 25.37 4.43
CA ASP A 110 72.22 24.38 5.42
C ASP A 110 72.50 22.97 4.89
N PHE A 111 73.10 22.12 5.71
CA PHE A 111 73.42 20.74 5.36
C PHE A 111 72.40 19.76 5.94
N GLU A 112 72.29 18.58 5.34
CA GLU A 112 71.33 17.53 5.73
C GLU A 112 71.49 17.06 7.18
N ASP A 113 72.72 17.10 7.72
CA ASP A 113 73.02 16.74 9.11
C ASP A 113 72.58 17.79 10.13
N GLY A 114 71.95 18.88 9.68
CA GLY A 114 71.47 20.00 10.50
C GLY A 114 72.54 21.03 10.85
N SER A 115 73.76 20.91 10.31
CA SER A 115 74.78 21.95 10.42
C SER A 115 74.56 23.07 9.40
N HIS A 116 75.14 24.25 9.66
CA HIS A 116 74.96 25.45 8.85
C HIS A 116 76.30 26.18 8.65
N SER A 117 76.48 26.82 7.50
CA SER A 117 77.65 27.67 7.22
C SER A 117 77.27 29.04 6.67
N ASP A 118 78.05 30.04 7.08
CA ASP A 118 78.06 31.40 6.52
C ASP A 118 79.18 31.49 5.49
N GLU A 119 78.81 31.66 4.22
CA GLU A 119 79.72 31.44 3.11
C GLU A 119 80.34 32.74 2.61
N ILE A 120 79.53 33.74 2.26
CA ILE A 120 80.03 35.01 1.72
C ILE A 120 79.04 36.15 1.90
N ALA A 121 79.58 37.33 2.20
CA ALA A 121 78.89 38.61 2.06
C ALA A 121 79.40 39.32 0.80
N PHE A 122 78.53 39.90 -0.01
CA PHE A 122 78.91 40.55 -1.26
C PHE A 122 78.05 41.77 -1.58
N THR A 123 78.54 42.65 -2.44
CA THR A 123 77.79 43.83 -2.90
C THR A 123 77.71 43.90 -4.42
N PHE A 124 76.62 44.42 -4.94
CA PHE A 124 76.46 44.79 -6.35
C PHE A 124 75.57 46.03 -6.47
N THR A 125 75.57 46.70 -7.63
CA THR A 125 74.77 47.91 -7.85
C THR A 125 73.66 47.65 -8.86
N VAL A 126 72.46 48.19 -8.56
CA VAL A 126 71.38 48.32 -9.53
C VAL A 126 71.27 49.78 -9.96
N ILE A 127 71.26 50.03 -11.27
CA ILE A 127 71.15 51.38 -11.87
C ILE A 127 69.84 51.46 -12.65
N ARG A 128 69.10 52.57 -12.52
CA ARG A 128 67.88 52.78 -13.30
C ARG A 128 68.23 52.95 -14.78
N SER A 129 67.61 52.15 -15.65
CA SER A 129 67.74 52.29 -17.11
C SER A 129 67.07 53.58 -17.59
N LYS A 130 67.61 54.19 -18.65
CA LYS A 130 67.07 55.41 -19.24
C LYS A 130 65.63 55.26 -19.75
N ILE A 131 65.27 54.05 -20.22
CA ILE A 131 63.88 53.70 -20.59
C ILE A 131 62.94 53.81 -19.38
N ASP A 132 63.38 53.42 -18.18
CA ASP A 132 62.55 53.45 -16.97
C ASP A 132 62.58 54.81 -16.25
N SER A 133 63.50 55.72 -16.62
CA SER A 133 63.57 57.09 -16.11
C SER A 133 62.64 58.07 -16.84
N GLU A 134 62.20 57.74 -18.06
CA GLU A 134 61.27 58.58 -18.85
C GLU A 134 59.79 58.15 -18.67
N ILE A 135 59.51 57.05 -17.97
CA ILE A 135 58.16 56.51 -17.71
C ILE A 135 57.71 56.87 -16.28
N GLU A 136 57.74 58.16 -15.93
CA GLU A 136 57.15 58.65 -14.67
C GLU A 136 55.79 59.35 -14.89
N GLU A 137 55.34 59.48 -16.15
CA GLU A 137 54.04 60.07 -16.54
C GLU A 137 52.87 59.05 -16.68
N ALA A 138 53.07 57.76 -16.38
CA ALA A 138 52.03 56.73 -16.54
C ALA A 138 51.12 56.50 -15.31
N SER A 139 51.22 57.31 -14.25
CA SER A 139 50.45 57.12 -13.01
C SER A 139 48.99 57.61 -13.10
N GLU A 140 48.67 58.57 -13.97
CA GLU A 140 47.31 59.10 -14.11
C GLU A 140 46.35 58.16 -14.88
N VAL A 141 46.87 57.24 -15.70
CA VAL A 141 46.04 56.31 -16.49
C VAL A 141 45.55 55.12 -15.65
N TYR A 142 46.39 54.58 -14.76
CA TYR A 142 46.04 53.40 -13.94
C TYR A 142 44.97 53.68 -12.85
N ILE A 143 44.88 54.92 -12.35
CA ILE A 143 43.89 55.31 -11.33
C ILE A 143 42.48 55.51 -11.93
N LYS A 144 42.39 55.98 -13.19
CA LYS A 144 41.10 56.11 -13.89
C LYS A 144 40.43 54.75 -14.13
N ASP A 145 41.20 53.75 -14.53
CA ASP A 145 40.67 52.41 -14.79
C ASP A 145 40.19 51.72 -13.50
N PHE A 146 40.86 51.94 -12.36
CA PHE A 146 40.44 51.37 -11.09
C PHE A 146 39.16 52.03 -10.51
N GLU A 147 39.04 53.35 -10.57
CA GLU A 147 37.81 54.04 -10.14
C GLU A 147 36.64 53.75 -11.10
N GLN A 148 36.90 53.53 -12.39
CA GLN A 148 35.90 53.04 -13.34
C GLN A 148 35.42 51.63 -12.99
N ILE A 149 36.33 50.67 -12.76
CA ILE A 149 35.98 49.30 -12.37
C ILE A 149 35.20 49.28 -11.06
N LYS A 150 35.61 50.08 -10.07
CA LYS A 150 34.91 50.20 -8.79
C LYS A 150 33.47 50.71 -8.99
N LYS A 151 33.29 51.73 -9.83
CA LYS A 151 31.96 52.25 -10.17
C LYS A 151 31.11 51.17 -10.87
N GLU A 152 31.67 50.49 -11.86
CA GLU A 152 30.98 49.39 -12.55
C GLU A 152 30.55 48.26 -11.60
N VAL A 153 31.39 47.91 -10.63
CA VAL A 153 31.06 46.92 -9.59
C VAL A 153 29.92 47.40 -8.67
N PHE A 154 29.93 48.67 -8.27
CA PHE A 154 28.85 49.24 -7.44
C PHE A 154 27.53 49.36 -8.22
N ASP A 155 27.58 49.79 -9.48
CA ASP A 155 26.41 49.86 -10.35
C ASP A 155 25.82 48.46 -10.61
N LEU A 156 26.67 47.44 -10.83
CA LEU A 156 26.25 46.04 -10.93
C LEU A 156 25.63 45.51 -9.62
N ALA A 157 26.19 45.88 -8.48
CA ALA A 157 25.67 45.46 -7.18
C ALA A 157 24.30 46.09 -6.88
N GLU A 158 24.10 47.37 -7.23
CA GLU A 158 22.80 48.04 -7.06
C GLU A 158 21.77 47.48 -8.04
N GLN A 159 22.15 47.23 -9.31
CA GLN A 159 21.27 46.59 -10.28
C GLN A 159 20.84 45.18 -9.82
N ALA A 160 21.78 44.36 -9.34
CA ALA A 160 21.47 43.02 -8.84
C ALA A 160 20.54 43.07 -7.62
N LYS A 161 20.66 44.09 -6.78
CA LYS A 161 19.77 44.32 -5.64
C LYS A 161 18.37 44.73 -6.10
N GLU A 162 18.25 45.65 -7.05
CA GLU A 162 16.96 46.03 -7.65
C GLU A 162 16.28 44.84 -8.33
N ASP A 163 17.04 44.02 -9.07
CA ASP A 163 16.55 42.81 -9.73
C ASP A 163 16.00 41.82 -8.68
N ILE A 164 16.72 41.57 -7.59
CA ILE A 164 16.26 40.72 -6.48
C ILE A 164 15.00 41.30 -5.82
N GLU A 165 14.95 42.61 -5.57
CA GLU A 165 13.78 43.26 -4.97
C GLU A 165 12.55 43.23 -5.88
N SER A 166 12.75 43.26 -7.19
CA SER A 166 11.66 43.17 -8.19
C SER A 166 11.09 41.75 -8.28
N LEU A 167 11.90 40.71 -8.06
CA LEU A 167 11.47 39.30 -8.10
C LEU A 167 10.77 38.84 -6.82
N ARG A 168 11.03 39.49 -5.68
CA ARG A 168 10.41 39.18 -4.38
C ARG A 168 8.87 39.16 -4.41
N PRO A 169 8.15 40.17 -4.93
CA PRO A 169 6.69 40.17 -4.94
C PRO A 169 6.09 39.03 -5.79
N GLU A 170 6.72 38.67 -6.92
CA GLU A 170 6.28 37.53 -7.73
C GLU A 170 6.47 36.20 -6.98
N LEU A 171 7.60 36.04 -6.28
CA LEU A 171 7.87 34.86 -5.48
C LEU A 171 6.89 34.76 -4.29
N GLU A 172 6.64 35.86 -3.59
CA GLU A 172 5.67 35.93 -2.48
C GLU A 172 4.25 35.58 -2.96
N ALA A 173 3.83 36.10 -4.11
CA ALA A 173 2.55 35.76 -4.71
C ALA A 173 2.45 34.27 -5.08
N SER A 174 3.52 33.71 -5.67
CA SER A 174 3.58 32.30 -6.06
C SER A 174 3.56 31.36 -4.85
N VAL A 175 4.29 31.69 -3.78
CA VAL A 175 4.26 30.97 -2.49
C VAL A 175 2.88 31.07 -1.84
N GLY A 176 2.23 32.24 -1.90
CA GLY A 176 0.86 32.42 -1.43
C GLY A 176 -0.13 31.51 -2.16
N GLN A 177 -0.10 31.50 -3.49
CA GLN A 177 -0.95 30.62 -4.30
C GLN A 177 -0.70 29.14 -4.03
N LEU A 178 0.57 28.73 -3.89
CA LEU A 178 0.91 27.35 -3.51
C LEU A 178 0.37 27.00 -2.13
N THR A 179 0.44 27.92 -1.17
CA THR A 179 -0.09 27.71 0.17
C THR A 179 -1.61 27.54 0.17
N GLU A 180 -2.33 28.38 -0.58
CA GLU A 180 -3.79 28.26 -0.76
C GLU A 180 -4.17 26.94 -1.44
N GLN A 181 -3.43 26.53 -2.48
CA GLN A 181 -3.63 25.25 -3.15
C GLN A 181 -3.39 24.06 -2.22
N VAL A 182 -2.33 24.10 -1.40
CA VAL A 182 -2.03 23.08 -0.40
C VAL A 182 -3.15 23.00 0.63
N GLN A 183 -3.64 24.13 1.15
CA GLN A 183 -4.76 24.14 2.09
C GLN A 183 -6.04 23.57 1.46
N SER A 184 -6.35 23.93 0.22
CA SER A 184 -7.51 23.36 -0.50
C SER A 184 -7.36 21.86 -0.73
N LEU A 185 -6.15 21.40 -1.08
CA LEU A 185 -5.86 19.96 -1.22
C LEU A 185 -6.01 19.23 0.11
N SER A 186 -5.50 19.79 1.22
CA SER A 186 -5.68 19.20 2.56
C SER A 186 -7.16 19.04 2.92
N GLN A 187 -7.99 20.06 2.67
CA GLN A 187 -9.44 19.96 2.89
C GLN A 187 -10.09 18.89 2.00
N LYS A 188 -9.70 18.79 0.72
CA LYS A 188 -10.21 17.74 -0.18
C LYS A 188 -9.78 16.34 0.26
N VAL A 189 -8.56 16.18 0.78
CA VAL A 189 -8.07 14.90 1.31
C VAL A 189 -8.87 14.49 2.54
N GLU A 190 -9.13 15.40 3.48
CA GLU A 190 -9.96 15.13 4.66
C GLU A 190 -11.38 14.70 4.29
N ILE A 191 -12.02 15.42 3.36
CA ILE A 191 -13.37 15.07 2.84
C ILE A 191 -13.35 13.69 2.20
N ASN A 192 -12.38 13.41 1.32
CA ASN A 192 -12.25 12.11 0.67
C ASN A 192 -12.02 10.98 1.67
N GLN A 193 -11.24 11.23 2.73
CA GLN A 193 -11.00 10.24 3.78
C GLN A 193 -12.26 9.97 4.59
N SER A 194 -13.04 11.00 4.91
CA SER A 194 -14.34 10.89 5.57
C SER A 194 -15.35 10.11 4.71
N GLU A 195 -15.48 10.44 3.42
CA GLU A 195 -16.36 9.73 2.49
C GLU A 195 -15.90 8.28 2.27
N THR A 196 -14.59 8.02 2.18
CA THR A 196 -14.05 6.66 2.10
C THR A 196 -14.41 5.84 3.34
N ASN A 197 -14.25 6.40 4.54
CA ASN A 197 -14.62 5.73 5.79
C ASN A 197 -16.12 5.46 5.87
N ARG A 198 -16.94 6.43 5.44
CA ARG A 198 -18.39 6.26 5.33
C ARG A 198 -18.76 5.15 4.33
N LEU A 199 -18.10 5.08 3.17
CA LEU A 199 -18.29 4.02 2.19
C LEU A 199 -17.87 2.65 2.74
N LEU A 200 -16.75 2.56 3.45
CA LEU A 200 -16.31 1.33 4.12
C LEU A 200 -17.31 0.87 5.19
N GLN A 201 -17.86 1.81 5.97
CA GLN A 201 -18.90 1.53 6.95
C GLN A 201 -20.19 1.05 6.26
N LEU A 202 -20.61 1.70 5.16
CA LEU A 202 -21.75 1.25 4.35
C LEU A 202 -21.50 -0.14 3.73
N ILE A 203 -20.28 -0.47 3.33
CA ILE A 203 -19.93 -1.81 2.83
C ILE A 203 -20.05 -2.86 3.94
N ALA A 204 -19.56 -2.55 5.14
CA ALA A 204 -19.68 -3.42 6.30
C ALA A 204 -21.14 -3.61 6.75
N ASP A 205 -21.94 -2.54 6.69
CA ASP A 205 -23.32 -2.53 7.19
C ASP A 205 -24.33 -3.10 6.16
N ASN A 206 -24.02 -3.11 4.85
CA ASN A 206 -24.95 -3.54 3.79
C ASN A 206 -24.75 -4.97 3.25
N GLY A 207 -23.86 -5.79 3.81
CA GLY A 207 -23.74 -7.21 3.40
C GLY A 207 -23.30 -7.43 1.94
N LEU A 208 -22.45 -6.56 1.40
CA LEU A 208 -21.89 -6.69 0.05
C LEU A 208 -20.89 -7.85 -0.02
N PHE A 209 -21.03 -8.71 -1.04
CA PHE A 209 -20.10 -9.79 -1.38
C PHE A 209 -18.64 -9.33 -1.28
N THR A 210 -17.84 -9.95 -0.41
CA THR A 210 -16.41 -9.68 -0.37
C THR A 210 -15.72 -10.26 -1.62
N VAL A 211 -14.50 -9.80 -1.92
CA VAL A 211 -13.67 -10.42 -2.97
C VAL A 211 -13.45 -11.92 -2.70
N ASN A 212 -13.35 -12.31 -1.43
CA ASN A 212 -13.23 -13.72 -1.04
C ASN A 212 -14.52 -14.50 -1.36
N ASP A 213 -15.69 -13.93 -1.10
CA ASP A 213 -16.97 -14.55 -1.44
C ASP A 213 -17.13 -14.69 -2.96
N LEU A 214 -16.65 -13.71 -3.72
CA LEU A 214 -16.59 -13.78 -5.18
C LEU A 214 -15.66 -14.90 -5.67
N ILE A 215 -14.43 -14.97 -5.14
CA ILE A 215 -13.45 -16.02 -5.50
C ILE A 215 -14.02 -17.40 -5.15
N LEU A 216 -14.63 -17.54 -3.97
CA LEU A 216 -15.23 -18.79 -3.53
C LEU A 216 -16.38 -19.22 -4.43
N GLY A 217 -17.26 -18.27 -4.79
CA GLY A 217 -18.37 -18.53 -5.70
C GLY A 217 -17.92 -18.93 -7.10
N LEU A 218 -16.93 -18.22 -7.66
CA LEU A 218 -16.31 -18.55 -8.96
C LEU A 218 -15.64 -19.93 -8.94
N THR A 219 -14.97 -20.28 -7.84
CA THR A 219 -14.30 -21.58 -7.68
C THR A 219 -15.30 -22.74 -7.57
N ARG A 220 -16.42 -22.53 -6.87
CA ARG A 220 -17.45 -23.55 -6.67
C ARG A 220 -18.44 -23.65 -7.83
N GLY A 221 -18.56 -22.61 -8.65
CA GLY A 221 -19.56 -22.50 -9.71
C GLY A 221 -20.94 -22.02 -9.23
N TYR A 222 -21.08 -21.60 -7.97
CA TYR A 222 -22.32 -21.09 -7.38
C TYR A 222 -22.04 -20.24 -6.15
N PHE A 223 -22.96 -19.33 -5.85
CA PHE A 223 -23.05 -18.64 -4.56
C PHE A 223 -24.01 -19.38 -3.65
N GLU A 224 -23.66 -19.55 -2.38
CA GLU A 224 -24.46 -20.29 -1.40
C GLU A 224 -24.92 -19.36 -0.28
N PHE A 225 -26.19 -19.45 0.08
CA PHE A 225 -26.82 -18.62 1.08
C PHE A 225 -27.66 -19.47 2.02
N SER A 226 -27.66 -19.13 3.30
CA SER A 226 -28.52 -19.75 4.30
C SER A 226 -29.54 -18.74 4.80
N ARG A 227 -30.80 -19.14 4.83
CA ARG A 227 -31.95 -18.30 5.21
C ARG A 227 -32.79 -19.04 6.24
N GLU A 228 -33.38 -18.31 7.18
CA GLU A 228 -34.33 -18.85 8.15
C GLU A 228 -35.73 -18.30 7.89
N LEU A 229 -36.72 -19.20 7.88
CA LEU A 229 -38.13 -18.89 7.88
C LEU A 229 -38.73 -19.15 9.25
N ASN A 230 -39.64 -18.27 9.64
CA ASN A 230 -40.38 -18.33 10.89
C ASN A 230 -41.77 -17.71 10.69
N PHE A 231 -42.57 -17.67 11.75
CA PHE A 231 -43.92 -17.13 11.75
C PHE A 231 -44.02 -15.68 12.25
N ASN A 232 -42.89 -15.00 12.47
CA ASN A 232 -42.88 -13.62 12.95
C ASN A 232 -43.53 -12.72 11.89
N GLY A 233 -44.36 -11.78 12.34
CA GLY A 233 -45.11 -10.89 11.46
C GLY A 233 -46.27 -11.52 10.69
N LYS A 234 -46.45 -12.86 10.69
CA LYS A 234 -47.55 -13.50 9.95
C LYS A 234 -48.93 -13.17 10.53
N ILE A 235 -49.91 -12.86 9.69
CA ILE A 235 -51.33 -12.79 10.09
C ILE A 235 -52.08 -14.01 9.53
N VAL A 236 -53.01 -14.60 10.30
CA VAL A 236 -53.86 -15.71 9.83
C VAL A 236 -54.59 -15.32 8.56
N GLY A 237 -54.57 -16.18 7.54
CA GLY A 237 -55.27 -15.94 6.28
C GLY A 237 -54.64 -14.87 5.39
N SER A 238 -53.52 -14.27 5.80
CA SER A 238 -52.78 -13.32 4.97
C SER A 238 -51.45 -13.90 4.52
N VAL A 239 -51.24 -13.84 3.20
CA VAL A 239 -49.98 -14.21 2.55
C VAL A 239 -49.06 -13.02 2.35
N ILE A 240 -49.54 -11.78 2.56
CA ILE A 240 -48.74 -10.56 2.33
C ILE A 240 -47.62 -10.46 3.36
N GLU A 241 -47.93 -10.58 4.65
CA GLU A 241 -46.94 -10.39 5.72
C GLU A 241 -46.00 -11.60 5.85
N ASN A 242 -46.49 -12.81 5.56
CA ASN A 242 -45.69 -14.03 5.62
C ASN A 242 -46.38 -15.15 4.81
N PRO A 243 -45.71 -15.74 3.80
CA PRO A 243 -46.34 -16.65 2.86
C PRO A 243 -46.48 -18.10 3.37
N ASN A 244 -45.95 -18.39 4.56
CA ASN A 244 -45.94 -19.74 5.14
C ASN A 244 -47.30 -20.07 5.77
N ILE A 245 -47.75 -21.33 5.77
CA ILE A 245 -49.09 -21.73 6.23
C ILE A 245 -48.96 -22.78 7.34
N ALA A 246 -49.74 -22.66 8.40
CA ALA A 246 -49.90 -23.70 9.40
C ALA A 246 -51.36 -24.14 9.50
N SER A 247 -51.58 -25.45 9.45
CA SER A 247 -52.91 -26.05 9.67
C SER A 247 -53.27 -26.10 11.14
N GLN A 248 -54.57 -26.17 11.44
CA GLN A 248 -55.06 -26.64 12.72
C GLN A 248 -54.61 -28.08 12.95
N VAL A 249 -54.50 -28.46 14.22
CA VAL A 249 -54.30 -29.87 14.58
C VAL A 249 -55.48 -30.67 14.06
N ARG A 250 -55.21 -31.60 13.14
CA ARG A 250 -56.17 -32.55 12.58
C ARG A 250 -56.06 -33.88 13.31
N PHE A 251 -57.20 -34.52 13.53
CA PHE A 251 -57.33 -35.83 14.14
C PHE A 251 -57.80 -36.85 13.10
N ILE A 252 -56.97 -37.84 12.80
CA ILE A 252 -57.22 -38.86 11.77
C ILE A 252 -57.63 -40.14 12.46
N TYR A 253 -58.82 -40.64 12.19
CA TYR A 253 -59.32 -41.89 12.77
C TYR A 253 -58.66 -43.08 12.08
N ALA A 254 -58.25 -44.08 12.86
CA ALA A 254 -57.50 -45.23 12.35
C ALA A 254 -58.32 -46.14 11.41
N ASP A 255 -59.65 -46.13 11.53
CA ASP A 255 -60.58 -46.84 10.64
C ASP A 255 -60.80 -46.13 9.29
N GLN A 256 -60.37 -44.87 9.18
CA GLN A 256 -60.44 -44.02 7.98
C GLN A 256 -59.06 -43.42 7.69
N PHE A 257 -57.99 -44.18 8.00
CA PHE A 257 -56.65 -43.63 8.03
C PHE A 257 -56.16 -43.29 6.62
N GLU A 258 -56.04 -41.99 6.36
CA GLU A 258 -55.36 -41.43 5.21
C GLU A 258 -54.42 -40.32 5.67
N MET A 259 -53.12 -40.56 5.53
CA MET A 259 -52.09 -39.60 5.93
C MET A 259 -52.18 -38.35 5.02
N PRO A 260 -52.21 -37.13 5.59
CA PRO A 260 -52.36 -35.93 4.80
C PRO A 260 -51.15 -35.75 3.89
N THR A 261 -51.39 -35.54 2.60
CA THR A 261 -50.39 -35.08 1.65
C THR A 261 -50.24 -33.55 1.72
N PRO A 262 -49.23 -32.95 1.07
CA PRO A 262 -49.15 -31.49 0.89
C PRO A 262 -50.41 -30.86 0.28
N TYR A 263 -51.18 -31.65 -0.49
CA TYR A 263 -52.37 -31.20 -1.22
C TYR A 263 -53.68 -31.48 -0.48
N THR A 264 -53.63 -32.20 0.64
CA THR A 264 -54.82 -32.40 1.49
C THR A 264 -55.31 -31.04 1.99
N ASN A 265 -56.59 -30.73 1.77
CA ASN A 265 -57.17 -29.49 2.24
C ASN A 265 -57.36 -29.55 3.77
N LEU A 266 -56.62 -28.71 4.50
CA LEU A 266 -56.70 -28.59 5.95
C LEU A 266 -57.03 -27.16 6.32
N LEU A 267 -57.87 -26.98 7.35
CA LEU A 267 -58.18 -25.66 7.87
C LEU A 267 -56.92 -25.03 8.46
N GLU A 268 -56.68 -23.76 8.15
CA GLU A 268 -55.64 -22.94 8.77
C GLU A 268 -55.99 -22.67 10.25
N VAL A 269 -54.98 -22.44 11.09
CA VAL A 269 -55.15 -22.09 12.51
C VAL A 269 -56.25 -21.03 12.70
N ASN A 270 -57.18 -21.27 13.63
CA ASN A 270 -58.36 -20.46 13.84
C ASN A 270 -57.99 -19.01 14.25
N PRO A 271 -58.53 -17.97 13.58
CA PRO A 271 -58.27 -16.58 13.94
C PRO A 271 -58.99 -16.12 15.22
N TYR A 272 -59.79 -16.93 15.90
CA TYR A 272 -60.56 -16.45 17.06
C TYR A 272 -59.67 -16.14 18.28
N PRO A 273 -59.82 -14.98 18.96
CA PRO A 273 -60.77 -13.89 18.66
C PRO A 273 -60.29 -12.88 17.60
N ASP A 274 -58.98 -12.78 17.32
CA ASP A 274 -58.42 -11.95 16.24
C ASP A 274 -57.26 -12.62 15.47
N ALA A 275 -57.19 -12.35 14.15
CA ALA A 275 -56.24 -12.96 13.22
C ALA A 275 -54.77 -12.66 13.52
N LYS A 276 -54.46 -11.57 14.23
CA LYS A 276 -53.08 -11.24 14.63
C LYS A 276 -52.61 -12.01 15.85
N THR A 277 -53.55 -12.41 16.71
CA THR A 277 -53.29 -13.02 18.03
C THR A 277 -53.79 -14.45 18.13
N ALA A 278 -53.95 -15.16 17.01
CA ALA A 278 -54.33 -16.55 17.02
C ALA A 278 -53.31 -17.36 17.83
N LEU A 279 -53.76 -17.98 18.93
CA LEU A 279 -52.87 -18.62 19.92
C LEU A 279 -51.95 -19.68 19.30
N GLY A 280 -52.45 -20.43 18.31
CA GLY A 280 -51.62 -21.39 17.57
C GLY A 280 -50.49 -20.73 16.79
N TYR A 281 -50.69 -19.54 16.21
CA TYR A 281 -49.64 -18.80 15.53
C TYR A 281 -48.68 -18.12 16.50
N GLU A 282 -49.17 -17.56 17.61
CA GLU A 282 -48.30 -17.06 18.68
C GLU A 282 -47.39 -18.17 19.23
N ALA A 283 -47.91 -19.39 19.34
CA ALA A 283 -47.12 -20.55 19.70
C ALA A 283 -46.02 -20.85 18.67
N LEU A 284 -46.34 -20.84 17.37
CA LEU A 284 -45.36 -21.06 16.30
C LEU A 284 -44.28 -19.97 16.21
N ARG A 285 -44.56 -18.75 16.67
CA ARG A 285 -43.57 -17.68 16.86
C ARG A 285 -42.66 -17.90 18.07
N GLY A 286 -43.05 -18.79 18.98
CA GLY A 286 -42.35 -19.07 20.23
C GLY A 286 -42.77 -18.17 21.41
N ASN A 287 -43.86 -17.41 21.26
CA ASN A 287 -44.37 -16.53 22.33
C ASN A 287 -45.18 -17.30 23.37
N SER A 288 -45.69 -18.47 23.02
CA SER A 288 -46.47 -19.34 23.89
C SER A 288 -46.35 -20.80 23.46
N THR A 289 -47.13 -21.68 24.08
CA THR A 289 -47.35 -23.03 23.56
C THR A 289 -48.85 -23.25 23.40
N TYR A 290 -49.22 -24.05 22.41
CA TYR A 290 -50.61 -24.38 22.11
C TYR A 290 -50.76 -25.89 21.98
N GLY A 291 -51.94 -26.41 22.32
CA GLY A 291 -52.22 -27.82 22.15
C GLY A 291 -53.67 -28.09 21.83
N ALA A 292 -53.90 -29.19 21.14
CA ALA A 292 -55.22 -29.74 20.88
C ALA A 292 -55.27 -31.18 21.39
N SER A 293 -56.44 -31.62 21.83
CA SER A 293 -56.66 -32.98 22.33
C SER A 293 -58.01 -33.49 21.87
N THR A 294 -58.13 -34.81 21.70
CA THR A 294 -59.39 -35.47 21.36
C THR A 294 -59.41 -36.88 21.93
N GLU A 295 -60.61 -37.40 22.12
CA GLU A 295 -60.87 -38.79 22.49
C GLU A 295 -61.82 -39.47 21.50
N SER A 296 -61.73 -40.80 21.38
CA SER A 296 -62.67 -41.64 20.62
C SER A 296 -62.99 -42.93 21.37
N ASN A 297 -64.27 -43.32 21.29
CA ASN A 297 -64.80 -44.54 21.91
C ASN A 297 -64.87 -45.73 20.95
N ARG A 298 -64.47 -45.57 19.68
CA ARG A 298 -64.69 -46.58 18.62
C ARG A 298 -63.43 -47.06 17.96
N THR A 299 -62.40 -46.21 17.91
CA THR A 299 -61.14 -46.46 17.21
C THR A 299 -60.04 -45.55 17.76
N THR A 300 -58.79 -45.85 17.45
CA THR A 300 -57.66 -44.98 17.78
C THR A 300 -57.56 -43.80 16.81
N ILE A 301 -56.93 -42.71 17.24
CA ILE A 301 -56.82 -41.46 16.48
C ILE A 301 -55.35 -41.04 16.41
N TYR A 302 -54.91 -40.53 15.27
CA TYR A 302 -53.61 -39.87 15.11
C TYR A 302 -53.78 -38.34 15.11
N PRO A 303 -53.12 -37.59 16.01
CA PRO A 303 -53.09 -36.14 15.93
C PRO A 303 -51.98 -35.68 14.98
N CYS A 304 -52.23 -34.67 14.15
CA CYS A 304 -51.22 -34.14 13.26
C CYS A 304 -51.36 -32.64 13.00
N LEU A 305 -50.23 -31.96 12.74
CA LEU A 305 -50.18 -30.56 12.34
C LEU A 305 -49.20 -30.41 11.18
N ARG A 306 -49.69 -29.88 10.05
CA ARG A 306 -48.89 -29.58 8.87
C ARG A 306 -48.49 -28.12 8.83
N ILE A 307 -47.22 -27.88 8.51
CA ILE A 307 -46.63 -26.57 8.23
C ILE A 307 -46.10 -26.59 6.79
N GLN A 308 -46.42 -25.56 6.02
CA GLN A 308 -46.00 -25.40 4.63
C GLN A 308 -45.21 -24.10 4.51
N TRP A 309 -43.94 -24.21 4.15
CA TRP A 309 -43.02 -23.08 4.00
C TRP A 309 -42.90 -22.73 2.53
N ASN A 310 -43.38 -21.56 2.11
CA ASN A 310 -43.39 -21.18 0.69
C ASN A 310 -42.03 -20.60 0.28
N ILE A 311 -41.12 -21.48 -0.15
CA ILE A 311 -39.75 -21.12 -0.47
C ILE A 311 -39.67 -20.30 -1.75
N VAL A 312 -40.50 -20.61 -2.75
CA VAL A 312 -40.48 -19.86 -4.02
C VAL A 312 -40.87 -18.41 -3.79
N GLU A 313 -41.94 -18.16 -3.05
CA GLU A 313 -42.36 -16.81 -2.69
C GLU A 313 -41.34 -16.11 -1.80
N GLU A 314 -40.67 -16.83 -0.89
CA GLU A 314 -39.59 -16.26 -0.08
C GLU A 314 -38.38 -15.81 -0.92
N ILE A 315 -37.95 -16.65 -1.88
CA ILE A 315 -36.85 -16.30 -2.78
C ILE A 315 -37.26 -15.13 -3.67
N LYS A 316 -38.51 -15.10 -4.11
CA LYS A 316 -39.07 -13.97 -4.87
C LYS A 316 -39.00 -12.67 -4.08
N ARG A 317 -39.42 -12.67 -2.82
CA ARG A 317 -39.33 -11.48 -1.94
C ARG A 317 -37.89 -11.05 -1.68
N TRP A 318 -36.96 -11.99 -1.68
CA TRP A 318 -35.55 -11.72 -1.45
C TRP A 318 -34.83 -11.16 -2.67
N LEU A 319 -34.94 -11.84 -3.81
CA LEU A 319 -34.16 -11.57 -5.01
C LEU A 319 -34.92 -10.73 -6.05
N GLY A 320 -36.21 -10.48 -5.83
CA GLY A 320 -37.07 -9.71 -6.73
C GLY A 320 -37.69 -10.56 -7.84
N ASP A 321 -38.66 -9.96 -8.53
CA ASP A 321 -39.23 -10.51 -9.77
C ASP A 321 -38.16 -10.63 -10.87
N GLU A 322 -37.21 -9.69 -10.90
CA GLU A 322 -36.14 -9.59 -11.89
C GLU A 322 -35.26 -10.84 -11.92
N TYR A 323 -35.08 -11.51 -10.79
CA TYR A 323 -34.33 -12.77 -10.71
C TYR A 323 -34.95 -13.86 -11.59
N PHE A 324 -36.27 -14.05 -11.49
CA PHE A 324 -36.98 -15.04 -12.28
C PHE A 324 -37.16 -14.59 -13.74
N GLU A 325 -37.37 -13.29 -13.97
CA GLU A 325 -37.44 -12.73 -15.32
C GLU A 325 -36.12 -12.91 -16.08
N GLY A 326 -34.98 -12.64 -15.42
CA GLY A 326 -33.64 -12.83 -15.99
C GLY A 326 -33.36 -14.28 -16.38
N LEU A 327 -33.89 -15.23 -15.61
CA LEU A 327 -33.81 -16.67 -15.89
C LEU A 327 -34.92 -17.18 -16.82
N LYS A 328 -35.78 -16.29 -17.34
CA LYS A 328 -36.91 -16.60 -18.22
C LYS A 328 -37.94 -17.55 -17.60
N ALA A 329 -38.11 -17.52 -16.28
CA ALA A 329 -39.12 -18.29 -15.55
C ALA A 329 -40.33 -17.43 -15.19
N LYS A 330 -41.33 -17.43 -16.06
CA LYS A 330 -42.57 -16.66 -15.89
C LYS A 330 -43.64 -17.44 -15.15
N GLU A 331 -43.71 -18.74 -15.41
CA GLU A 331 -44.71 -19.63 -14.80
C GLU A 331 -44.21 -20.19 -13.47
N LEU A 332 -45.13 -20.40 -12.51
CA LEU A 332 -44.80 -20.94 -11.19
C LEU A 332 -44.04 -22.28 -11.29
N SER A 333 -44.40 -23.16 -12.22
CA SER A 333 -43.70 -24.44 -12.42
C SER A 333 -42.23 -24.27 -12.85
N GLN A 334 -41.94 -23.22 -13.63
CA GLN A 334 -40.56 -22.89 -14.03
C GLN A 334 -39.79 -22.33 -12.84
N GLN A 335 -40.42 -21.45 -12.05
CA GLN A 335 -39.83 -20.89 -10.83
C GLN A 335 -39.52 -21.99 -9.81
N ILE A 336 -40.45 -22.93 -9.61
CA ILE A 336 -40.25 -24.12 -8.77
C ILE A 336 -39.04 -24.91 -9.27
N THR A 337 -38.93 -25.16 -10.58
CA THR A 337 -37.78 -25.90 -11.14
C THR A 337 -36.45 -25.23 -10.83
N ILE A 338 -36.38 -23.89 -10.95
CA ILE A 338 -35.17 -23.11 -10.62
C ILE A 338 -34.87 -23.18 -9.13
N VAL A 339 -35.87 -22.93 -8.28
CA VAL A 339 -35.68 -22.90 -6.83
C VAL A 339 -35.33 -24.29 -6.30
N GLU A 340 -36.02 -25.33 -6.78
CA GLU A 340 -35.74 -26.71 -6.45
C GLU A 340 -34.31 -27.08 -6.80
N LYS A 341 -33.81 -26.69 -7.99
CA LYS A 341 -32.43 -26.91 -8.40
C LYS A 341 -31.43 -26.23 -7.45
N GLY A 342 -31.73 -25.00 -7.00
CA GLY A 342 -30.86 -24.25 -6.10
C GLY A 342 -30.89 -24.73 -4.64
N LEU A 343 -31.97 -25.36 -4.18
CA LEU A 343 -32.05 -25.86 -2.81
C LEU A 343 -31.08 -27.02 -2.58
N SER A 344 -30.12 -26.85 -1.67
CA SER A 344 -29.15 -27.90 -1.32
C SER A 344 -29.50 -28.64 -0.04
N SER A 345 -30.17 -27.98 0.90
CA SER A 345 -30.56 -28.58 2.17
C SER A 345 -31.65 -27.78 2.87
N ILE A 346 -32.37 -28.45 3.76
CA ILE A 346 -33.31 -27.85 4.70
C ILE A 346 -33.01 -28.33 6.12
N THR A 347 -33.31 -27.50 7.11
CA THR A 347 -33.22 -27.82 8.53
C THR A 347 -34.53 -27.37 9.19
N PRO A 348 -35.58 -28.22 9.16
CA PRO A 348 -36.79 -27.94 9.91
C PRO A 348 -36.52 -28.06 11.41
N SER A 349 -37.10 -27.16 12.18
CA SER A 349 -37.01 -27.12 13.65
C SER A 349 -38.39 -26.91 14.24
N THR A 350 -38.87 -27.87 15.02
CA THR A 350 -40.21 -27.84 15.63
C THR A 350 -40.12 -28.14 17.12
N TYR A 351 -40.65 -27.24 17.95
CA TYR A 351 -40.76 -27.43 19.40
C TYR A 351 -42.11 -28.04 19.74
N ALA A 352 -42.16 -29.32 20.10
CA ALA A 352 -43.44 -30.01 20.31
C ALA A 352 -43.32 -31.26 21.19
N TYR A 353 -44.48 -31.77 21.63
CA TYR A 353 -44.64 -33.13 22.13
C TYR A 353 -46.09 -33.59 21.95
N ALA A 354 -46.33 -34.90 22.00
CA ALA A 354 -47.66 -35.47 22.00
C ALA A 354 -47.85 -36.42 23.18
N ARG A 355 -49.09 -36.57 23.64
CA ARG A 355 -49.47 -37.62 24.61
C ARG A 355 -50.49 -38.53 23.96
N HIS A 356 -50.42 -39.81 24.29
CA HIS A 356 -51.39 -40.82 23.84
C HIS A 356 -51.65 -41.82 24.97
N GLY A 357 -52.87 -42.34 25.07
CA GLY A 357 -53.26 -43.34 26.06
C GLY A 357 -54.69 -43.84 25.88
N THR A 358 -55.13 -44.68 26.81
CA THR A 358 -56.53 -45.12 26.86
C THR A 358 -57.39 -44.08 27.54
N ARG A 359 -58.71 -44.17 27.37
CA ARG A 359 -59.66 -43.23 27.98
C ARG A 359 -59.70 -43.34 29.52
N GLU A 360 -59.43 -44.52 30.05
CA GLU A 360 -59.44 -44.79 31.49
C GLU A 360 -58.16 -44.32 32.20
N GLU A 361 -57.08 -44.09 31.44
CA GLU A 361 -55.81 -43.60 31.96
C GLU A 361 -55.86 -42.12 32.32
N SER A 362 -55.42 -41.80 33.54
CA SER A 362 -55.18 -40.42 33.95
C SER A 362 -54.03 -39.79 33.14
N SER A 363 -53.98 -38.46 33.05
CA SER A 363 -52.94 -37.76 32.28
C SER A 363 -51.50 -38.10 32.69
N SER A 364 -51.26 -38.54 33.94
CA SER A 364 -49.93 -38.95 34.40
C SER A 364 -49.52 -40.32 33.85
N GLN A 365 -50.48 -41.20 33.56
CA GLN A 365 -50.26 -42.57 33.07
C GLN A 365 -50.03 -42.65 31.55
N ARG A 366 -50.52 -41.67 30.78
CA ARG A 366 -50.37 -41.64 29.31
C ARG A 366 -48.92 -41.73 28.86
N ALA A 367 -48.64 -42.22 27.67
CA ALA A 367 -47.30 -42.22 27.08
C ALA A 367 -47.04 -40.96 26.24
N GLY A 368 -45.76 -40.69 25.97
CA GLY A 368 -45.34 -39.69 24.99
C GLY A 368 -45.09 -40.36 23.64
N GLY A 369 -45.19 -39.58 22.56
CA GLY A 369 -44.91 -40.14 21.24
C GLY A 369 -45.33 -39.23 20.10
N ILE A 370 -44.35 -38.54 19.53
CA ILE A 370 -44.49 -37.72 18.33
C ILE A 370 -43.32 -37.97 17.38
N SER A 371 -43.61 -37.94 16.10
CA SER A 371 -42.64 -37.94 15.00
C SER A 371 -42.74 -36.62 14.24
N SER A 372 -41.60 -36.09 13.81
CA SER A 372 -41.54 -34.97 12.87
C SER A 372 -41.03 -35.46 11.52
N LEU A 373 -41.76 -35.11 10.48
CA LEU A 373 -41.57 -35.60 9.13
C LEU A 373 -41.47 -34.45 8.14
N TRP A 374 -40.73 -34.67 7.06
CA TRP A 374 -40.74 -33.82 5.87
C TRP A 374 -41.28 -34.63 4.69
N TYR A 375 -41.88 -33.98 3.70
CA TYR A 375 -42.44 -34.68 2.54
C TYR A 375 -41.45 -34.66 1.36
N ASP A 376 -41.05 -35.84 0.88
CA ASP A 376 -40.30 -35.98 -0.36
C ASP A 376 -41.29 -36.05 -1.52
N ASN A 377 -41.33 -35.00 -2.35
CA ASN A 377 -42.26 -34.88 -3.46
C ASN A 377 -41.88 -35.79 -4.63
N HIS A 378 -40.66 -36.33 -4.68
CA HIS A 378 -40.29 -37.31 -5.70
C HIS A 378 -40.81 -38.70 -5.34
N LEU A 379 -40.63 -39.08 -4.08
CA LEU A 379 -41.07 -40.36 -3.56
C LEU A 379 -42.54 -40.37 -3.11
N GLU A 380 -43.17 -39.19 -3.11
CA GLU A 380 -44.55 -38.94 -2.68
C GLU A 380 -44.85 -39.47 -1.26
N GLN A 381 -43.87 -39.39 -0.36
CA GLN A 381 -43.96 -39.95 0.98
C GLN A 381 -43.40 -39.02 2.06
N TRP A 382 -43.88 -39.23 3.28
CA TRP A 382 -43.33 -38.59 4.47
C TRP A 382 -42.09 -39.34 4.97
N ILE A 383 -41.01 -38.61 5.15
CA ILE A 383 -39.74 -39.11 5.69
C ILE A 383 -39.58 -38.56 7.11
N GLU A 384 -39.49 -39.45 8.08
CA GLU A 384 -39.22 -39.09 9.47
C GLU A 384 -37.79 -38.57 9.63
N TYR A 385 -37.62 -37.40 10.24
CA TYR A 385 -36.30 -36.84 10.53
C TYR A 385 -35.99 -36.82 12.03
N ALA A 386 -37.01 -36.82 12.90
CA ALA A 386 -36.85 -36.80 14.34
C ALA A 386 -38.07 -37.39 15.05
N GLN A 387 -37.84 -37.88 16.27
CA GLN A 387 -38.88 -38.42 17.15
C GLN A 387 -38.67 -37.93 18.59
N ASN A 388 -39.78 -37.79 19.31
CA ASN A 388 -39.79 -37.54 20.75
C ASN A 388 -40.77 -38.51 21.43
N GLU A 389 -40.24 -39.39 22.28
CA GLU A 389 -41.01 -40.39 23.03
C GLU A 389 -41.46 -39.88 24.41
N ASP A 390 -40.98 -38.70 24.84
CA ASP A 390 -41.32 -38.13 26.12
C ASP A 390 -42.58 -37.26 26.06
N LYS A 391 -43.33 -37.20 27.17
CA LYS A 391 -44.43 -36.22 27.37
C LYS A 391 -43.91 -34.83 27.77
N LYS A 392 -42.79 -34.41 27.20
CA LYS A 392 -42.14 -33.12 27.48
C LYS A 392 -41.78 -32.46 26.16
N TYR A 393 -41.93 -31.15 26.11
CA TYR A 393 -41.52 -30.40 24.93
C TYR A 393 -40.04 -30.64 24.62
N LYS A 394 -39.76 -30.90 23.35
CA LYS A 394 -38.43 -31.05 22.82
C LYS A 394 -38.37 -30.37 21.47
N THR A 395 -37.26 -29.72 21.17
CA THR A 395 -36.97 -29.23 19.82
C THR A 395 -36.51 -30.40 18.97
N MET A 396 -37.25 -30.69 17.91
CA MET A 396 -36.93 -31.68 16.90
C MET A 396 -36.34 -30.96 15.70
N GLU A 397 -35.03 -31.10 15.52
CA GLU A 397 -34.27 -30.42 14.49
C GLU A 397 -33.27 -31.38 13.85
N LYS A 398 -33.18 -31.35 12.52
CA LYS A 398 -32.20 -32.13 11.77
C LYS A 398 -31.91 -31.49 10.43
N LEU A 399 -30.62 -31.42 10.08
CA LEU A 399 -30.18 -31.08 8.72
C LEU A 399 -30.54 -32.22 7.78
N ILE A 400 -31.30 -31.90 6.73
CA ILE A 400 -31.66 -32.79 5.63
C ILE A 400 -30.96 -32.26 4.39
N VAL A 401 -29.94 -32.99 3.95
CA VAL A 401 -29.21 -32.67 2.71
C VAL A 401 -29.99 -33.27 1.54
N LYS A 402 -30.11 -32.51 0.45
CA LYS A 402 -30.79 -32.96 -0.75
C LYS A 402 -30.00 -34.08 -1.42
N GLU A 403 -30.61 -35.26 -1.55
CA GLU A 403 -30.09 -36.35 -2.35
C GLU A 403 -30.50 -36.20 -3.82
N ASN A 404 -29.77 -36.83 -4.75
CA ASN A 404 -29.93 -36.60 -6.20
C ASN A 404 -31.36 -36.86 -6.74
N SER A 405 -32.16 -37.68 -6.07
CA SER A 405 -33.54 -37.99 -6.47
C SER A 405 -34.61 -37.25 -5.66
N SER A 406 -34.29 -36.69 -4.49
CA SER A 406 -35.30 -36.10 -3.61
C SER A 406 -35.80 -34.76 -4.14
N LEU A 407 -37.09 -34.47 -3.91
CA LEU A 407 -37.70 -33.17 -4.22
C LEU A 407 -38.31 -32.54 -2.96
N PHE A 408 -37.86 -31.34 -2.61
CA PHE A 408 -38.32 -30.63 -1.42
C PHE A 408 -39.61 -29.85 -1.66
N LEU A 409 -39.78 -29.26 -2.84
CA LEU A 409 -40.91 -28.40 -3.15
C LEU A 409 -42.07 -29.18 -3.77
N ASP A 410 -43.26 -28.87 -3.28
CA ASP A 410 -44.52 -29.26 -3.92
C ASP A 410 -44.84 -28.38 -5.14
N ASN A 411 -45.95 -28.69 -5.83
CA ASN A 411 -46.38 -27.95 -7.03
C ASN A 411 -46.81 -26.48 -6.77
N GLN A 412 -46.78 -26.02 -5.52
CA GLN A 412 -46.99 -24.62 -5.13
C GLN A 412 -45.69 -23.95 -4.64
N GLY A 413 -44.54 -24.63 -4.73
CA GLY A 413 -43.26 -24.08 -4.30
C GLY A 413 -43.03 -24.13 -2.79
N ARG A 414 -43.61 -25.12 -2.10
CA ARG A 414 -43.56 -25.20 -0.64
C ARG A 414 -42.81 -26.44 -0.14
N VAL A 415 -42.02 -26.25 0.93
CA VAL A 415 -41.51 -27.34 1.77
C VAL A 415 -42.57 -27.70 2.79
N ASN A 416 -42.85 -29.00 2.94
CA ASN A 416 -43.92 -29.49 3.80
C ASN A 416 -43.34 -30.24 5.00
N ILE A 417 -43.70 -29.81 6.21
CA ILE A 417 -43.33 -30.40 7.48
C ILE A 417 -44.60 -30.88 8.21
N LEU A 418 -44.56 -32.08 8.79
CA LEU A 418 -45.65 -32.67 9.54
C LEU A 418 -45.18 -33.08 10.92
N MET A 419 -45.88 -32.61 11.95
CA MET A 419 -45.84 -33.19 13.28
C MET A 419 -46.93 -34.25 13.36
N PHE A 420 -46.60 -35.48 13.75
CA PHE A 420 -47.51 -36.61 13.75
C PHE A 420 -47.39 -37.42 15.04
N GLY A 421 -48.47 -37.50 15.82
CA GLY A 421 -48.48 -38.24 17.10
C GLY A 421 -48.80 -39.72 16.92
N LYS A 422 -48.33 -40.55 17.86
CA LYS A 422 -48.73 -41.96 17.97
C LYS A 422 -50.24 -42.06 18.22
N ASN A 423 -50.89 -43.09 17.67
CA ASN A 423 -52.32 -43.30 17.86
C ASN A 423 -52.66 -43.90 19.21
N ALA A 424 -53.80 -43.46 19.75
CA ALA A 424 -54.48 -44.09 20.86
C ALA A 424 -55.96 -43.64 20.90
N GLU A 425 -56.71 -44.07 21.91
CA GLU A 425 -58.10 -43.65 22.12
C GLU A 425 -58.21 -42.19 22.56
N ASP A 426 -57.25 -41.73 23.38
CA ASP A 426 -57.10 -40.32 23.78
C ASP A 426 -55.72 -39.83 23.38
N VAL A 427 -55.70 -38.78 22.55
CA VAL A 427 -54.49 -38.22 21.98
C VAL A 427 -54.47 -36.71 22.06
N SER A 428 -53.25 -36.18 22.14
CA SER A 428 -53.00 -34.74 22.17
C SER A 428 -51.73 -34.39 21.41
N LEU A 429 -51.72 -33.23 20.77
CA LEU A 429 -50.53 -32.66 20.14
C LEU A 429 -50.34 -31.24 20.67
N PHE A 430 -49.18 -31.00 21.26
CA PHE A 430 -48.75 -29.72 21.80
C PHE A 430 -47.54 -29.22 21.03
N TYR A 431 -47.54 -27.94 20.66
CA TYR A 431 -46.48 -27.33 19.87
C TYR A 431 -46.22 -25.89 20.31
N GLY A 432 -45.04 -25.40 19.93
CA GLY A 432 -44.58 -24.04 20.08
C GLY A 432 -43.74 -23.67 18.86
N LYS A 433 -42.62 -22.98 19.09
CA LYS A 433 -41.78 -22.39 18.04
C LYS A 433 -41.53 -23.37 16.88
N ALA A 434 -41.74 -22.90 15.66
CA ALA A 434 -41.39 -23.62 14.44
C ALA A 434 -40.63 -22.71 13.48
N THR A 435 -39.51 -23.21 12.96
CA THR A 435 -38.69 -22.53 11.95
C THR A 435 -38.25 -23.51 10.87
N LEU A 436 -37.86 -22.98 9.71
CA LEU A 436 -37.20 -23.73 8.66
C LEU A 436 -35.98 -22.95 8.18
N GLN A 437 -34.80 -23.50 8.40
CA GLN A 437 -33.62 -23.01 7.69
C GLN A 437 -33.49 -23.72 6.35
N PHE A 438 -33.09 -23.02 5.31
CA PHE A 438 -32.76 -23.62 4.02
C PHE A 438 -31.46 -23.03 3.48
N THR A 439 -30.73 -23.86 2.75
CA THR A 439 -29.54 -23.44 2.02
C THR A 439 -29.87 -23.43 0.54
N TYR A 440 -29.64 -22.27 -0.08
CA TYR A 440 -29.94 -22.00 -1.48
C TYR A 440 -28.68 -21.63 -2.24
N ARG A 441 -28.50 -22.25 -3.40
CA ARG A 441 -27.39 -22.05 -4.31
C ARG A 441 -27.87 -21.35 -5.57
N ILE A 442 -27.23 -20.22 -5.86
CA ILE A 442 -27.39 -19.52 -7.11
C ILE A 442 -26.24 -19.91 -8.02
N TYR A 443 -26.53 -20.74 -9.03
CA TYR A 443 -25.51 -21.27 -9.93
C TYR A 443 -25.04 -20.22 -10.94
N LEU A 444 -23.73 -20.10 -11.08
CA LEU A 444 -23.13 -19.19 -12.06
C LEU A 444 -23.46 -19.60 -13.50
N THR A 445 -23.69 -20.88 -13.76
CA THR A 445 -24.12 -21.35 -15.09
C THR A 445 -25.48 -20.83 -15.51
N ASP A 446 -26.33 -20.43 -14.55
CA ASP A 446 -27.66 -19.89 -14.81
C ASP A 446 -27.62 -18.37 -14.99
N ILE A 447 -26.70 -17.66 -14.31
CA ILE A 447 -26.55 -16.20 -14.39
C ILE A 447 -25.59 -15.79 -15.51
N ILE A 448 -24.42 -16.42 -15.54
CA ILE A 448 -23.40 -16.17 -16.56
C ILE A 448 -23.86 -16.94 -17.78
N TYR A 449 -24.70 -16.29 -18.58
CA TYR A 449 -24.88 -16.65 -19.96
C TYR A 449 -23.53 -16.44 -20.64
N TYR A 450 -22.65 -17.45 -20.56
CA TYR A 450 -21.67 -17.62 -21.62
C TYR A 450 -22.51 -17.84 -22.87
N LYS A 451 -22.80 -16.74 -23.60
CA LYS A 451 -22.62 -16.81 -25.04
C LYS A 451 -21.19 -17.33 -25.17
N ARG A 452 -21.02 -18.66 -25.25
CA ARG A 452 -19.87 -19.21 -25.95
C ARG A 452 -19.92 -18.45 -27.25
N ASP A 453 -18.97 -17.54 -27.42
CA ASP A 453 -18.81 -16.86 -28.67
C ASP A 453 -18.82 -17.97 -29.73
N PRO A 454 -19.71 -17.93 -30.73
CA PRO A 454 -19.76 -18.97 -31.74
C PRO A 454 -18.39 -19.22 -32.37
N THR A 455 -17.49 -18.21 -32.34
CA THR A 455 -16.09 -18.37 -32.71
C THR A 455 -15.29 -19.30 -31.80
N ILE A 456 -15.54 -19.39 -30.49
CA ILE A 456 -14.86 -20.36 -29.60
C ILE A 456 -15.27 -21.79 -29.94
N SER A 457 -16.55 -22.05 -30.22
CA SER A 457 -17.01 -23.37 -30.64
C SER A 457 -16.54 -23.73 -32.06
N GLN A 458 -16.45 -22.76 -32.96
CA GLN A 458 -15.80 -22.94 -34.27
C GLN A 458 -14.30 -23.19 -34.14
N MET A 459 -13.58 -22.45 -33.29
CA MET A 459 -12.15 -22.63 -33.04
C MET A 459 -11.87 -24.00 -32.42
N GLN A 460 -12.68 -24.46 -31.45
CA GLN A 460 -12.53 -25.81 -30.90
C GLN A 460 -12.77 -26.90 -31.95
N THR A 461 -13.74 -26.70 -32.84
CA THR A 461 -14.03 -27.63 -33.94
C THR A 461 -12.88 -27.64 -34.97
N GLN A 462 -12.33 -26.47 -35.31
CA GLN A 462 -11.18 -26.31 -36.20
C GLN A 462 -9.90 -26.90 -35.58
N ILE A 463 -9.66 -26.67 -34.29
CA ILE A 463 -8.55 -27.28 -33.55
C ILE A 463 -8.69 -28.80 -33.52
N GLN A 464 -9.89 -29.33 -33.29
CA GLN A 464 -10.13 -30.78 -33.31
C GLN A 464 -9.95 -31.37 -34.72
N GLN A 465 -10.36 -30.65 -35.77
CA GLN A 465 -10.14 -31.04 -37.16
C GLN A 465 -8.64 -31.02 -37.52
N LEU A 466 -7.92 -29.97 -37.14
CA LEU A 466 -6.47 -29.86 -37.32
C LEU A 466 -5.73 -30.94 -36.51
N TRP A 467 -6.17 -31.23 -35.28
CA TRP A 467 -5.63 -32.32 -34.47
C TRP A 467 -5.85 -33.66 -35.18
N ASN A 468 -7.06 -33.92 -35.68
CA ASN A 468 -7.37 -35.15 -36.41
C ASN A 468 -6.61 -35.23 -37.76
N GLU A 469 -6.23 -34.11 -38.38
CA GLU A 469 -5.39 -34.09 -39.59
C GLU A 469 -3.90 -34.30 -39.29
N VAL A 470 -3.38 -33.67 -38.23
CA VAL A 470 -1.98 -33.78 -37.82
C VAL A 470 -1.65 -35.17 -37.24
N PHE A 471 -2.62 -35.81 -36.59
CA PHE A 471 -2.45 -37.10 -35.93
C PHE A 471 -3.14 -38.26 -36.67
N LYS A 472 -3.48 -38.08 -37.96
CA LYS A 472 -3.74 -39.20 -38.88
C LYS A 472 -2.42 -39.96 -39.13
N GLN A 473 -2.10 -40.88 -38.24
CA GLN A 473 -1.26 -42.05 -38.53
C GLN A 473 -2.11 -43.31 -38.39
#